data_AF-A0A7R9MM84-F1
#
_entry.id   AF-A0A7R9MM84-F1
#
_cell.length_a   1.000
_cell.length_b   1.000
_cell.length_c   1.000
_cell.angle_alpha   90.00
_cell.angle_beta   90.00
_cell.angle_gamma   90.00
#
_symmetry.space_group_name_H-M   'P 1'
#
loop_
_entity.id
_entity.type
_entity.pdbx_description
1 polymer ?
#
loop_
_entity_poly.entity_id
_entity_poly.type
_entity_poly.pdbx_seq_one_letter_code
_entity_poly.pdbx_strand_id
1 'polypeptide(L)'
;MSSGGESPIIGMCHKCGEKVLGEGSGCTAMEKVYHIQCFTCHICHIELRGKPFYAMDGKPYCEDDYLNTLEKCCVCEKPILDRILRATGKPYHPNCFTCVVCSKSLDGIPFTVDATNQIHCIDDFHKKFAPRCCVCREPIVPEPGKTETVRVVALDRSFHVSCYKCEYLCHNWG
;
A
#
# COMPACT_ATOMS: atom_id res chain seq x y z
N MET A 1 -39.66 -29.74 49.74
CA MET A 1 -38.48 -28.86 49.80
C MET A 1 -37.73 -29.13 48.51
N SER A 2 -37.97 -28.34 47.47
CA SER A 2 -37.40 -28.60 46.14
C SER A 2 -35.95 -28.16 46.16
N SER A 3 -35.04 -29.13 46.03
CA SER A 3 -33.60 -28.90 45.87
C SER A 3 -33.37 -28.07 44.61
N GLY A 4 -33.14 -26.77 44.80
CA GLY A 4 -32.70 -25.87 43.74
C GLY A 4 -31.31 -26.28 43.29
N GLY A 5 -31.20 -26.94 42.14
CA GLY A 5 -29.93 -27.19 41.50
C GLY A 5 -29.34 -25.86 41.04
N GLU A 6 -28.44 -25.28 41.83
CA GLU A 6 -27.69 -24.10 41.41
C GLU A 6 -26.79 -24.49 40.22
N SER A 7 -27.03 -23.87 39.06
CA SER A 7 -26.19 -24.08 37.89
C SER A 7 -24.78 -23.53 38.16
N PRO A 8 -23.71 -24.25 37.80
CA PRO A 8 -22.34 -23.79 38.06
C PRO A 8 -22.08 -22.42 37.40
N ILE A 9 -21.44 -21.51 38.13
CA ILE A 9 -21.00 -20.21 37.59
C ILE A 9 -19.71 -20.43 36.81
N ILE A 10 -19.74 -20.17 35.51
CA ILE A 10 -18.57 -20.28 34.62
C ILE A 10 -17.65 -19.05 34.79
N GLY A 11 -18.24 -17.86 34.98
CA GLY A 11 -17.50 -16.61 35.14
C GLY A 11 -18.38 -15.38 34.97
N MET A 12 -17.75 -14.20 34.87
CA MET A 12 -18.42 -12.93 34.61
C MET A 12 -18.29 -12.57 33.13
N CYS A 13 -19.41 -12.25 32.48
CA CYS A 13 -19.41 -11.85 31.08
C CYS A 13 -18.72 -10.49 30.93
N HIS A 14 -17.70 -10.42 30.09
CA HIS A 14 -16.95 -9.19 29.86
C HIS A 14 -17.77 -8.09 29.15
N LYS A 15 -18.80 -8.45 28.37
CA LYS A 15 -19.63 -7.47 27.63
C LYS A 15 -20.71 -6.85 28.50
N CYS A 16 -21.49 -7.67 29.23
CA CYS A 16 -22.64 -7.18 30.00
C CYS A 16 -22.38 -7.07 31.51
N GLY A 17 -21.28 -7.65 32.01
CA GLY A 17 -20.94 -7.65 33.44
C GLY A 17 -21.69 -8.69 34.27
N GLU A 18 -22.60 -9.47 33.68
CA GLU A 18 -23.42 -10.44 34.41
C GLU A 18 -22.80 -11.84 34.47
N LYS A 19 -23.23 -12.64 35.45
CA LYS A 19 -22.77 -14.04 35.62
C LYS A 19 -23.19 -14.90 34.43
N VAL A 20 -22.27 -15.73 33.95
CA VAL A 20 -22.53 -16.81 32.99
C VAL A 20 -22.82 -18.09 33.77
N LEU A 21 -24.04 -18.63 33.62
CA LEU A 21 -24.56 -19.75 34.42
C LEU A 21 -24.78 -21.00 33.57
N GLY A 22 -24.30 -22.15 34.03
CA GLY A 22 -24.57 -23.46 33.42
C GLY A 22 -23.71 -23.79 32.20
N GLU A 23 -23.39 -25.07 32.02
CA GLU A 23 -22.59 -25.56 30.89
C GLU A 23 -23.27 -25.25 29.55
N GLY A 24 -22.54 -24.61 28.64
CA GLY A 24 -23.02 -24.29 27.30
C GLY A 24 -23.75 -22.96 27.15
N SER A 25 -23.83 -22.10 28.17
CA SER A 25 -24.41 -20.74 28.08
C SER A 25 -23.39 -19.64 27.75
N GLY A 26 -22.10 -19.96 27.81
CA GLY A 26 -21.02 -19.03 27.51
C GLY A 26 -19.84 -19.66 26.80
N CYS A 27 -18.92 -18.80 26.39
CA CYS A 27 -17.67 -19.17 25.75
C CYS A 27 -16.52 -18.31 26.30
N THR A 28 -15.32 -18.87 26.24
CA THR A 28 -14.08 -18.14 26.52
C THR A 28 -13.45 -17.71 25.20
N ALA A 29 -13.19 -16.43 25.04
CA ALA A 29 -12.52 -15.84 23.88
C ALA A 29 -11.67 -14.65 24.35
N MET A 30 -10.52 -14.41 23.73
CA MET A 30 -9.64 -13.29 24.11
C MET A 30 -9.32 -13.26 25.62
N GLU A 31 -9.11 -14.44 26.22
CA GLU A 31 -8.87 -14.64 27.66
C GLU A 31 -9.99 -14.14 28.59
N LYS A 32 -11.19 -13.92 28.03
CA LYS A 32 -12.36 -13.38 28.72
C LYS A 32 -13.56 -14.31 28.54
N VAL A 33 -14.46 -14.29 29.52
CA VAL A 33 -15.72 -15.05 29.48
C VAL A 33 -16.82 -14.18 28.89
N TYR A 34 -17.65 -14.75 28.02
CA TYR A 34 -18.81 -14.10 27.43
C TYR A 34 -20.02 -15.04 27.46
N HIS A 35 -21.24 -14.49 27.62
CA HIS A 35 -22.42 -15.23 27.13
C HIS A 35 -22.28 -15.42 25.62
N ILE A 36 -22.83 -16.52 25.10
CA ILE A 36 -22.79 -16.79 23.65
C ILE A 36 -23.37 -15.62 22.84
N GLN A 37 -24.54 -15.12 23.25
CA GLN A 37 -25.21 -13.96 22.64
C GLN A 37 -24.48 -12.63 22.88
N CYS A 38 -23.59 -12.59 23.87
CA CYS A 38 -22.75 -11.42 24.12
C CYS A 38 -21.47 -11.44 23.29
N PHE A 39 -21.03 -12.61 22.80
CA PHE A 39 -19.84 -12.71 21.95
C PHE A 39 -20.18 -12.36 20.49
N THR A 40 -20.29 -11.05 20.25
CA THR A 40 -20.71 -10.47 18.97
C THR A 40 -19.69 -9.49 18.43
N CYS A 41 -19.67 -9.28 17.12
CA CYS A 41 -18.87 -8.23 16.49
C CYS A 41 -19.15 -6.85 17.13
N HIS A 42 -18.09 -6.06 17.33
CA HIS A 42 -18.19 -4.72 17.87
C HIS A 42 -18.94 -3.74 16.95
N ILE A 43 -18.90 -3.95 15.63
CA ILE A 43 -19.48 -3.06 14.61
C ILE A 43 -20.87 -3.56 14.19
N CYS A 44 -20.97 -4.73 13.56
CA CYS A 44 -22.27 -5.23 13.05
C CYS A 44 -23.09 -6.05 14.05
N HIS A 45 -22.56 -6.36 15.24
CA HIS A 45 -23.23 -7.13 16.30
C HIS A 45 -23.64 -8.57 15.94
N ILE A 46 -23.12 -9.14 14.85
CA ILE A 46 -23.32 -10.56 14.54
C ILE A 46 -22.66 -11.47 15.59
N GLU A 47 -23.32 -12.57 15.96
CA GLU A 47 -22.71 -13.60 16.81
C GLU A 47 -21.49 -14.24 16.14
N LEU A 48 -20.40 -14.34 16.91
CA LEU A 48 -19.09 -14.80 16.45
C LEU A 48 -18.78 -16.25 16.88
N ARG A 49 -19.64 -16.89 17.67
CA ARG A 49 -19.43 -18.28 18.09
C ARG A 49 -19.33 -19.19 16.87
N GLY A 50 -18.23 -19.92 16.76
CA GLY A 50 -17.99 -20.85 15.65
C GLY A 50 -17.64 -20.17 14.32
N LYS A 51 -17.45 -18.84 14.30
CA LYS A 51 -16.99 -18.08 13.13
C LYS A 51 -15.57 -17.56 13.36
N PRO A 52 -14.78 -17.34 12.29
CA PRO A 52 -13.53 -16.61 12.42
C PRO A 52 -13.82 -15.20 12.97
N PHE A 53 -12.93 -14.72 13.84
CA PHE A 53 -13.00 -13.39 14.40
C PHE A 53 -11.59 -12.85 14.66
N TYR A 54 -11.51 -11.53 14.77
CA TYR A 54 -10.26 -10.80 15.00
C TYR A 54 -10.39 -9.93 16.25
N ALA A 55 -9.32 -9.85 17.04
CA ALA A 55 -9.25 -9.03 18.25
C ALA A 55 -8.48 -7.73 17.95
N MET A 56 -9.14 -6.58 18.10
CA MET A 56 -8.49 -5.26 18.01
C MET A 56 -8.85 -4.44 19.24
N ASP A 57 -7.84 -3.91 19.94
CA ASP A 57 -7.99 -3.14 21.18
C ASP A 57 -8.90 -3.81 22.22
N GLY A 58 -8.78 -5.14 22.35
CA GLY A 58 -9.58 -5.93 23.30
C GLY A 58 -11.05 -6.09 22.92
N LYS A 59 -11.45 -5.73 21.69
CA LYS A 59 -12.81 -5.88 21.16
C LYS A 59 -12.84 -6.89 20.00
N PRO A 60 -13.89 -7.73 19.89
CA PRO A 60 -14.00 -8.72 18.83
C PRO A 60 -14.66 -8.14 17.56
N TYR A 61 -14.12 -8.48 16.39
CA TYR A 61 -14.63 -8.09 15.07
C TYR A 61 -14.88 -9.34 14.20
N CYS A 62 -15.93 -9.32 13.37
CA CYS A 62 -16.07 -10.33 12.33
C CYS A 62 -15.02 -10.07 11.23
N GLU A 63 -14.80 -11.05 10.36
CA GLU A 63 -13.86 -10.93 9.25
C GLU A 63 -14.16 -9.72 8.35
N ASP A 64 -15.41 -9.53 7.94
CA ASP A 64 -15.81 -8.42 7.06
C ASP A 64 -15.50 -7.04 7.68
N ASP A 65 -15.91 -6.83 8.94
CA ASP A 65 -15.67 -5.57 9.63
C ASP A 65 -14.18 -5.37 9.94
N TYR A 66 -13.44 -6.44 10.24
CA TYR A 66 -11.99 -6.37 10.39
C TYR A 66 -11.33 -5.92 9.08
N LEU A 67 -11.65 -6.57 7.96
CA LEU A 67 -11.11 -6.23 6.64
C LEU A 67 -11.43 -4.80 6.22
N ASN A 68 -12.59 -4.27 6.64
CA ASN A 68 -13.00 -2.89 6.38
C ASN A 68 -12.18 -1.85 7.16
N THR A 69 -11.52 -2.24 8.26
CA THR A 69 -10.61 -1.34 9.00
C THR A 69 -9.23 -1.20 8.36
N LEU A 70 -8.86 -2.11 7.45
CA LEU A 70 -7.54 -2.14 6.84
C LEU A 70 -7.40 -1.09 5.72
N GLU A 71 -6.18 -0.60 5.51
CA GLU A 71 -5.88 0.26 4.37
C GLU A 71 -6.12 -0.48 3.05
N LYS A 72 -6.71 0.22 2.08
CA LYS A 72 -7.01 -0.31 0.74
C LYS A 72 -5.96 0.14 -0.26
N CYS A 73 -5.52 -0.77 -1.11
CA CYS A 73 -4.57 -0.43 -2.16
C CYS A 73 -5.17 0.60 -3.13
N CYS A 74 -4.41 1.64 -3.45
CA CYS A 74 -4.84 2.69 -4.38
C CYS A 74 -5.09 2.21 -5.83
N VAL A 75 -4.64 1.00 -6.18
CA VAL A 75 -4.74 0.46 -7.55
C VAL A 75 -5.88 -0.55 -7.67
N CYS A 76 -5.90 -1.57 -6.81
CA CYS A 76 -6.89 -2.64 -6.90
C CYS A 76 -8.08 -2.49 -5.94
N GLU A 77 -8.06 -1.48 -5.07
CA GLU A 77 -9.10 -1.17 -4.06
C GLU A 77 -9.35 -2.27 -3.01
N LYS A 78 -8.55 -3.34 -3.02
CA LYS A 78 -8.62 -4.42 -2.03
C LYS A 78 -7.85 -4.07 -0.75
N PRO A 79 -8.28 -4.57 0.41
CA PRO A 79 -7.53 -4.48 1.67
C PRO A 79 -6.10 -5.01 1.52
N ILE A 80 -5.15 -4.37 2.19
CA ILE A 80 -3.76 -4.83 2.27
C ILE A 80 -3.59 -5.64 3.55
N LEU A 81 -3.50 -6.97 3.39
CA LEU A 81 -3.38 -7.93 4.50
C LEU A 81 -1.93 -8.18 4.95
N ASP A 82 -0.99 -7.84 4.09
CA ASP A 82 0.43 -8.10 4.27
C ASP A 82 1.19 -6.76 4.36
N ARG A 83 2.43 -6.70 3.88
CA ARG A 83 3.24 -5.49 3.85
C ARG A 83 2.61 -4.38 3.00
N ILE A 84 2.39 -3.23 3.63
CA ILE A 84 1.96 -1.99 2.96
C ILE A 84 3.20 -1.29 2.36
N LEU A 85 3.17 -1.05 1.05
CA LEU A 85 4.12 -0.16 0.39
C LEU A 85 3.53 1.25 0.36
N ARG A 86 4.26 2.25 0.89
CA ARG A 86 3.87 3.66 0.82
C ARG A 86 4.68 4.38 -0.24
N ALA A 87 4.01 4.91 -1.24
CA ALA A 87 4.62 5.74 -2.28
C ALA A 87 3.68 6.91 -2.57
N THR A 88 4.23 8.09 -2.92
CA THR A 88 3.41 9.28 -3.23
C THR A 88 2.31 9.59 -2.19
N GLY A 89 2.57 9.27 -0.91
CA GLY A 89 1.59 9.42 0.19
C GLY A 89 0.41 8.43 0.19
N LYS A 90 0.39 7.42 -0.69
CA LYS A 90 -0.70 6.45 -0.83
C LYS A 90 -0.25 5.01 -0.54
N PRO A 91 -1.16 4.13 -0.07
CA PRO A 91 -0.87 2.72 0.19
C PRO A 91 -1.04 1.84 -1.06
N TYR A 92 -0.13 0.88 -1.24
CA TYR A 92 -0.13 -0.07 -2.34
C TYR A 92 0.24 -1.48 -1.86
N HIS A 93 -0.27 -2.50 -2.54
CA HIS A 93 0.40 -3.80 -2.53
C HIS A 93 1.73 -3.68 -3.29
N PRO A 94 2.80 -4.38 -2.86
CA PRO A 94 4.07 -4.41 -3.61
C PRO A 94 3.90 -4.80 -5.08
N ASN A 95 3.01 -5.76 -5.38
CA ASN A 95 2.72 -6.20 -6.74
C ASN A 95 1.82 -5.26 -7.54
N CYS A 96 1.10 -4.34 -6.87
CA CYS A 96 0.29 -3.33 -7.53
C CYS A 96 1.10 -2.06 -7.86
N PHE A 97 2.21 -1.85 -7.15
CA PHE A 97 3.10 -0.70 -7.38
C PHE A 97 4.03 -0.99 -8.57
N THR A 98 3.51 -0.76 -9.77
CA THR A 98 4.15 -1.11 -11.04
C THR A 98 4.23 0.08 -11.98
N CYS A 99 5.16 0.02 -12.94
CA CYS A 99 5.22 1.00 -14.02
C CYS A 99 4.00 0.85 -14.95
N VAL A 100 3.33 1.95 -15.28
CA VAL A 100 2.16 1.93 -16.18
C VAL A 100 2.49 1.52 -17.63
N VAL A 101 3.76 1.53 -18.03
CA VAL A 101 4.20 1.19 -19.39
C VAL A 101 4.61 -0.28 -19.50
N CYS A 102 5.54 -0.74 -18.66
CA CYS A 102 6.08 -2.10 -18.73
C CYS A 102 5.56 -3.06 -17.65
N SER A 103 4.71 -2.60 -16.74
CA SER A 103 4.15 -3.38 -15.62
C SER A 103 5.20 -3.96 -14.66
N LYS A 104 6.46 -3.53 -14.74
CA LYS A 104 7.53 -3.94 -13.81
C LYS A 104 7.20 -3.47 -12.41
N SER A 105 7.36 -4.35 -11.42
CA SER A 105 7.29 -3.98 -9.99
C SER A 105 8.37 -2.96 -9.64
N LEU A 106 7.98 -1.92 -8.92
CA LEU A 106 8.86 -0.81 -8.51
C LEU A 106 9.17 -0.84 -7.01
N ASP A 107 8.83 -1.94 -6.34
CA ASP A 107 9.23 -2.18 -4.96
C ASP A 107 10.76 -2.21 -4.82
N GLY A 108 11.32 -1.26 -4.08
CA GLY A 108 12.76 -1.10 -3.89
C GLY A 108 13.52 -0.56 -5.12
N ILE A 109 12.82 -0.10 -6.17
CA ILE A 109 13.42 0.43 -7.40
C ILE A 109 13.11 1.92 -7.54
N PRO A 110 14.07 2.76 -7.98
CA PRO A 110 13.79 4.15 -8.30
C PRO A 110 12.65 4.30 -9.31
N PHE A 111 11.77 5.25 -9.05
CA PHE A 111 10.61 5.54 -9.88
C PHE A 111 10.36 7.05 -9.93
N THR A 112 9.50 7.46 -10.85
CA THR A 112 9.02 8.84 -10.95
C THR A 112 7.54 8.86 -11.32
N VAL A 113 6.93 10.04 -11.24
CA VAL A 113 5.56 10.27 -11.70
C VAL A 113 5.53 11.34 -12.78
N ASP A 114 4.57 11.25 -13.70
CA ASP A 114 4.33 12.31 -14.67
C ASP A 114 3.37 13.39 -14.14
N ALA A 115 3.05 14.38 -14.99
CA ALA A 115 2.13 15.48 -14.66
C ALA A 115 0.69 15.01 -14.35
N THR A 116 0.34 13.76 -14.67
CA THR A 116 -0.96 13.14 -14.37
C THR A 116 -0.89 12.18 -13.18
N ASN A 117 0.22 12.19 -12.43
CA ASN A 117 0.52 11.28 -11.32
C ASN A 117 0.56 9.79 -11.69
N GLN A 118 0.78 9.45 -12.96
CA GLN A 118 1.01 8.06 -13.35
C GLN A 118 2.43 7.65 -12.98
N ILE A 119 2.58 6.44 -12.43
CA ILE A 119 3.86 5.91 -11.94
C ILE A 119 4.64 5.26 -13.09
N HIS A 120 5.87 5.72 -13.31
CA HIS A 120 6.76 5.22 -14.34
C HIS A 120 8.07 4.71 -13.72
N CYS A 121 8.64 3.66 -14.30
CA CYS A 121 10.05 3.38 -14.08
C CYS A 121 10.89 4.49 -14.72
N ILE A 122 12.09 4.72 -14.20
CA ILE A 122 12.99 5.76 -14.73
C ILE A 122 13.30 5.53 -16.22
N ASP A 123 13.49 4.28 -16.63
CA ASP A 123 13.83 3.92 -18.01
C ASP A 123 12.74 4.33 -19.01
N ASP A 124 11.49 3.94 -18.75
CA ASP A 124 10.38 4.23 -19.67
C ASP A 124 9.98 5.71 -19.63
N PHE A 125 10.10 6.34 -18.46
CA PHE A 125 9.93 7.79 -18.34
C PHE A 125 10.96 8.53 -19.22
N HIS A 126 12.24 8.17 -19.12
CA HIS A 126 13.28 8.78 -19.94
C HIS A 126 13.09 8.52 -21.44
N LYS A 127 12.75 7.30 -21.85
CA LYS A 127 12.49 6.99 -23.28
C LYS A 127 11.41 7.90 -23.89
N LYS A 128 10.40 8.26 -23.09
CA LYS A 128 9.26 9.07 -23.53
C LYS A 128 9.51 10.58 -23.42
N PHE A 129 10.16 11.04 -22.36
CA PHE A 129 10.21 12.46 -22.00
C PHE A 129 11.60 13.08 -22.00
N ALA A 130 12.68 12.29 -22.04
CA ALA A 130 14.02 12.87 -22.05
C ALA A 130 14.28 13.59 -23.39
N PRO A 131 14.94 14.76 -23.35
CA PRO A 131 15.35 15.46 -24.56
C PRO A 131 16.28 14.58 -25.38
N ARG A 132 16.13 14.64 -26.71
CA ARG A 132 16.95 13.87 -27.64
C ARG A 132 18.11 14.71 -28.14
N CYS A 133 19.26 14.08 -28.26
CA CYS A 133 20.42 14.70 -28.87
C CYS A 133 20.17 14.94 -30.37
N CYS A 134 20.41 16.17 -30.84
CA CYS A 134 20.19 16.53 -32.24
C CYS A 134 21.11 15.77 -33.22
N VAL A 135 22.22 15.20 -32.74
CA VAL A 135 23.20 14.48 -33.56
C VAL A 135 22.87 12.98 -33.62
N CYS A 136 22.85 12.30 -32.47
CA CYS A 136 22.66 10.84 -32.42
C CYS A 136 21.20 10.41 -32.26
N ARG A 137 20.27 11.34 -31.98
CA ARG A 137 18.83 11.10 -31.74
C ARG A 137 18.49 10.28 -30.49
N GLU A 138 19.50 9.83 -29.75
CA GLU A 138 19.34 9.11 -28.50
C GLU A 138 18.89 10.04 -27.35
N PRO A 139 18.12 9.53 -26.38
CA PRO A 139 17.77 10.25 -25.16
C PRO A 139 19.02 10.73 -24.39
N ILE A 140 18.97 11.95 -23.86
CA ILE A 140 20.00 12.49 -22.97
C ILE A 140 19.55 12.25 -21.53
N VAL A 141 20.15 11.25 -20.87
CA VAL A 141 19.79 10.75 -19.53
C VAL A 141 21.00 10.80 -18.58
N PRO A 142 20.80 10.75 -17.25
CA PRO A 142 21.89 10.70 -16.30
C PRO A 142 22.73 9.43 -16.45
N GLU A 143 24.00 9.49 -16.08
CA GLU A 143 24.81 8.27 -15.91
C GLU A 143 24.28 7.44 -14.73
N PRO A 144 24.46 6.10 -14.74
CA PRO A 144 24.03 5.25 -13.63
C PRO A 144 24.55 5.75 -12.28
N GLY A 145 23.63 6.01 -11.34
CA GLY A 145 23.96 6.51 -10.00
C GLY A 145 23.97 8.04 -9.87
N LYS A 146 23.78 8.81 -10.95
CA LYS A 146 23.57 10.26 -10.90
C LYS A 146 22.09 10.61 -11.06
N THR A 147 21.64 11.62 -10.34
CA THR A 147 20.27 12.15 -10.44
C THR A 147 20.14 13.29 -11.45
N GLU A 148 21.26 13.94 -11.77
CA GLU A 148 21.30 15.09 -12.68
C GLU A 148 21.86 14.70 -14.05
N THR A 149 21.25 15.25 -15.10
CA THR A 149 21.71 15.08 -16.48
C THR A 149 22.40 16.33 -16.97
N VAL A 150 23.63 16.21 -17.47
CA VAL A 150 24.33 17.30 -18.13
C VAL A 150 24.04 17.26 -19.63
N ARG A 151 23.56 18.38 -20.18
CA ARG A 151 23.33 18.55 -21.62
C ARG A 151 23.80 19.92 -22.07
N VAL A 152 24.24 20.01 -23.32
CA VAL A 152 24.49 21.30 -23.98
C VAL A 152 23.20 21.75 -24.67
N VAL A 153 22.81 23.01 -24.46
CA VAL A 153 21.69 23.64 -25.16
C VAL A 153 22.26 24.75 -26.04
N ALA A 154 22.02 24.66 -27.35
CA ALA A 154 22.45 25.66 -28.32
C ALA A 154 21.41 25.74 -29.45
N LEU A 155 21.01 26.94 -29.85
CA LEU A 155 20.05 27.17 -30.94
C LEU A 155 18.75 26.36 -30.77
N ASP A 156 18.18 26.38 -29.56
CA ASP A 156 16.98 25.61 -29.15
C ASP A 156 17.08 24.08 -29.35
N ARG A 157 18.30 23.56 -29.52
CA ARG A 157 18.58 22.13 -29.65
C ARG A 157 19.36 21.63 -28.45
N SER A 158 19.11 20.37 -28.10
CA SER A 158 19.82 19.67 -27.03
C SER A 158 20.85 18.70 -27.59
N PHE A 159 21.98 18.58 -26.91
CA PHE A 159 23.09 17.73 -27.31
C PHE A 159 23.67 17.02 -26.09
N HIS A 160 24.13 15.78 -26.26
CA HIS A 160 25.13 15.23 -25.34
C HIS A 160 26.38 16.09 -25.40
N VAL A 161 27.09 16.23 -24.28
CA VAL A 161 28.35 16.99 -24.21
C VAL A 161 29.35 16.50 -25.25
N SER A 162 29.43 15.18 -25.47
CA SER A 162 30.31 14.56 -26.47
C SER A 162 29.86 14.74 -27.92
N CYS A 163 28.58 15.01 -28.15
CA CYS A 163 28.02 15.20 -29.49
C CYS A 163 28.06 16.67 -29.94
N TYR A 164 28.21 17.61 -29.00
CA TYR A 164 28.31 19.02 -29.31
C TYR A 164 29.70 19.35 -29.84
N LYS A 165 29.78 19.83 -31.09
CA LYS A 165 30.99 20.39 -31.68
C LYS A 165 30.71 21.85 -32.01
N CYS A 166 31.51 22.75 -31.42
CA CYS A 166 31.43 24.17 -31.76
C CYS A 166 32.16 24.39 -33.09
N GLU A 167 31.44 24.83 -34.13
CA GLU A 167 32.08 25.30 -35.36
C GLU A 167 32.69 26.68 -35.11
N TYR A 168 33.92 26.73 -34.60
CA TYR A 168 34.75 27.93 -34.60
C TYR A 168 35.42 28.12 -35.97
N LEU A 169 34.66 28.31 -37.05
CA LEU A 169 35.26 28.78 -38.33
C LEU A 169 34.23 29.53 -39.18
N CYS A 170 34.04 30.84 -38.92
CA CYS A 170 33.65 31.79 -39.97
C CYS A 170 33.86 33.28 -39.57
N HIS A 171 35.07 33.65 -39.13
CA HIS A 171 35.60 35.01 -39.37
C HIS A 171 37.11 34.92 -39.64
N ASN A 172 37.48 34.24 -40.73
CA ASN A 172 38.63 34.67 -41.53
C ASN A 172 38.04 35.50 -42.68
N TRP A 173 37.94 36.81 -42.47
CA TRP A 173 37.91 37.78 -43.57
C TRP A 173 39.33 38.31 -43.70
N GLY A 174 39.81 38.30 -44.95
CA GLY A 174 41.19 38.58 -45.33
C GLY A 174 41.64 40.02 -45.15
#